data_AF-A0A9W9W3F8-F1
#
_entry.id   AF-A0A9W9W3F8-F1
#
_cell.length_a   1.000
_cell.length_b   1.000
_cell.length_c   1.000
_cell.angle_alpha   90.00
_cell.angle_beta   90.00
_cell.angle_gamma   90.00
#
_symmetry.space_group_name_H-M   'P 1'
#
loop_
_entity.id
_entity.type
_entity.pdbx_description
1 polymer ?
#
loop_
_entity_poly.entity_id
_entity_poly.type
_entity_poly.pdbx_seq_one_letter_code
_entity_poly.pdbx_strand_id
1 'polypeptide(L)'
;MPPVLYVIRHAQGEHNDSHHLRDALLTEAGKAQCKDLQEHFLFMQDVQALIASPLRRAIQTAAFTFAPELEKRQLPIILAPDAQEISFLPCDLGHDADVIKMQAPDLIAKAVPSYNVLNLDTTLVDESWNSKKGIQAPNLNAVRSRAARLRNWIYNRPEKYLALVSHGGFLHYLMEDWTGYEEARGMTAH
;
A
#
# COMPACT_ATOMS: atom_id res chain seq x y z
N MET A 1 -17.28 9.82 -14.38
CA MET A 1 -15.93 9.71 -14.97
C MET A 1 -15.11 8.82 -14.06
N PRO A 2 -14.26 7.93 -14.59
CA PRO A 2 -13.36 7.14 -13.75
C PRO A 2 -12.39 8.05 -12.98
N PRO A 3 -11.97 7.67 -11.76
CA PRO A 3 -10.96 8.41 -11.02
C PRO A 3 -9.60 8.38 -11.71
N VAL A 4 -8.82 9.43 -11.49
CA VAL A 4 -7.37 9.43 -11.69
C VAL A 4 -6.73 8.73 -10.49
N LEU A 5 -5.86 7.77 -10.77
CA LEU A 5 -5.14 7.01 -9.74
C LEU A 5 -3.64 7.32 -9.82
N TYR A 6 -3.10 7.87 -8.74
CA TYR A 6 -1.66 8.01 -8.53
C TYR A 6 -1.13 6.74 -7.87
N VAL A 7 -0.25 6.02 -8.57
CA VAL A 7 0.25 4.73 -8.12
C VAL A 7 1.66 4.89 -7.54
N ILE A 8 1.84 4.46 -6.30
CA ILE A 8 3.07 4.62 -5.52
C ILE A 8 3.53 3.25 -5.03
N ARG A 9 4.76 2.87 -5.33
CA ARG A 9 5.42 1.74 -4.67
C ARG A 9 5.87 2.16 -3.29
N HIS A 10 5.72 1.30 -2.29
CA HIS A 10 6.23 1.59 -0.94
C HIS A 10 7.73 1.91 -0.96
N ALA A 11 8.16 2.77 -0.04
CA ALA A 11 9.55 3.14 0.16
C ALA A 11 10.36 1.99 0.79
N GLN A 12 11.68 2.15 0.91
CA GLN A 12 12.56 1.13 1.47
C GLN A 12 12.08 0.67 2.86
N GLY A 13 11.88 -0.65 3.00
CA GLY A 13 11.56 -1.30 4.27
C GLY A 13 12.74 -2.10 4.79
N GLU A 14 12.77 -2.40 6.09
CA GLU A 14 13.84 -3.17 6.74
C GLU A 14 14.06 -4.55 6.08
N HIS A 15 13.01 -5.09 5.43
CA HIS A 15 13.11 -6.32 4.62
C HIS A 15 14.01 -6.22 3.39
N ASN A 16 14.36 -5.02 2.91
CA ASN A 16 15.24 -4.86 1.74
C ASN A 16 16.65 -5.36 2.04
N ASP A 17 17.06 -5.33 3.31
CA ASP A 17 18.33 -5.89 3.80
C ASP A 17 18.13 -7.27 4.46
N SER A 18 16.88 -7.69 4.71
CA SER A 18 16.55 -8.92 5.46
C SER A 18 15.14 -9.45 5.16
N HIS A 19 14.98 -10.22 4.09
CA HIS A 19 13.68 -10.78 3.65
C HIS A 19 12.97 -11.70 4.67
N HIS A 20 13.66 -12.12 5.74
CA HIS A 20 13.11 -12.95 6.81
C HIS A 20 12.24 -12.17 7.81
N LEU A 21 12.34 -10.83 7.84
CA LEU A 21 11.58 -10.03 8.78
C LEU A 21 10.12 -9.92 8.34
N ARG A 22 9.21 -10.51 9.13
CA ARG A 22 7.78 -10.49 8.85
C ARG A 22 7.23 -9.07 8.79
N ASP A 23 6.51 -8.76 7.71
CA ASP A 23 5.75 -7.51 7.54
C ASP A 23 6.56 -6.27 7.93
N ALA A 24 7.80 -6.16 7.47
CA ALA A 24 8.78 -5.16 7.93
C ALA A 24 8.28 -3.71 7.92
N LEU A 25 8.84 -2.88 8.80
CA LEU A 25 8.61 -1.43 8.82
C LEU A 25 9.49 -0.72 7.78
N LEU A 26 9.25 0.57 7.56
CA LEU A 26 10.16 1.44 6.81
C LEU A 26 11.48 1.68 7.56
N THR A 27 12.58 1.74 6.83
CA THR A 27 13.87 2.25 7.33
C THR A 27 13.84 3.78 7.42
N GLU A 28 14.85 4.38 8.05
CA GLU A 28 15.02 5.84 8.02
C GLU A 28 15.23 6.37 6.60
N ALA A 29 15.96 5.63 5.76
CA ALA A 29 16.10 5.98 4.35
C ALA A 29 14.77 5.87 3.58
N GLY A 30 13.92 4.89 3.90
CA GLY A 30 12.56 4.81 3.37
C GLY A 30 11.69 6.00 3.77
N LYS A 31 11.81 6.49 5.01
CA LYS A 31 11.12 7.72 5.43
C LYS A 31 11.65 8.94 4.70
N ALA A 32 12.96 9.02 4.46
CA ALA A 32 13.55 10.09 3.65
C ALA A 32 13.02 10.07 2.20
N GLN A 33 12.86 8.89 1.58
CA GLN A 33 12.21 8.73 0.27
C GLN A 33 10.75 9.21 0.28
N CYS A 34 10.00 8.98 1.36
CA CYS A 34 8.64 9.49 1.49
C CYS A 34 8.62 11.03 1.53
N LYS A 35 9.57 11.63 2.24
CA LYS A 35 9.72 13.10 2.29
C LYS A 35 10.13 13.68 0.94
N ASP A 36 11.04 13.02 0.23
CA ASP A 36 11.42 13.42 -1.13
C ASP A 36 10.21 13.39 -2.08
N LEU A 37 9.41 12.31 -2.04
CA LEU A 37 8.18 12.24 -2.83
C LEU A 37 7.17 13.33 -2.41
N GLN A 38 7.07 13.62 -1.12
CA GLN A 38 6.21 14.69 -0.61
C GLN A 38 6.57 16.06 -1.22
N GLU A 39 7.85 16.35 -1.41
CA GLU A 39 8.34 17.62 -1.96
C GLU A 39 8.14 17.73 -3.49
N HIS A 40 8.15 16.59 -4.20
CA HIS A 40 8.11 16.55 -5.67
C HIS A 40 6.75 16.15 -6.26
N PHE A 41 5.83 15.61 -5.45
CA PHE A 41 4.53 15.15 -5.93
C PHE A 41 3.57 16.33 -6.16
N LEU A 42 3.52 16.78 -7.42
CA LEU A 42 2.77 17.97 -7.85
C LEU A 42 1.25 17.92 -7.56
N PHE A 43 0.69 16.72 -7.44
CA PHE A 43 -0.76 16.52 -7.29
C PHE A 43 -1.20 16.25 -5.85
N MET A 44 -0.33 16.51 -4.87
CA MET A 44 -0.58 16.26 -3.44
C MET A 44 -1.94 16.81 -2.99
N GLN A 45 -2.27 18.04 -3.36
CA GLN A 45 -3.49 18.73 -2.94
C GLN A 45 -4.75 18.21 -3.65
N ASP A 46 -4.61 17.55 -4.80
CA ASP A 46 -5.77 17.01 -5.54
C ASP A 46 -6.29 15.72 -4.92
N VAL A 47 -5.41 14.94 -4.25
CA VAL A 47 -5.75 13.64 -3.67
C VAL A 47 -6.87 13.77 -2.65
N GLN A 48 -7.90 12.94 -2.79
CA GLN A 48 -9.11 12.97 -1.96
C GLN A 48 -9.22 11.80 -1.00
N ALA A 49 -8.57 10.67 -1.31
CA ALA A 49 -8.44 9.54 -0.40
C ALA A 49 -7.15 8.76 -0.72
N LEU A 50 -6.61 8.11 0.31
CA LEU A 50 -5.47 7.20 0.20
C LEU A 50 -5.97 5.76 0.26
N ILE A 51 -5.40 4.91 -0.58
CA ILE A 51 -5.57 3.46 -0.53
C ILE A 51 -4.18 2.88 -0.23
N ALA A 52 -4.09 2.00 0.74
CA ALA A 52 -2.84 1.34 1.08
C ALA A 52 -3.04 -0.17 1.20
N SER A 53 -2.02 -0.94 0.80
CA SER A 53 -1.93 -2.32 1.26
C SER A 53 -1.90 -2.36 2.80
N PRO A 54 -2.51 -3.36 3.46
CA PRO A 54 -2.44 -3.48 4.92
C PRO A 54 -1.05 -3.90 5.44
N LEU A 55 -0.05 -4.09 4.58
CA LEU A 55 1.34 -4.32 5.02
C LEU A 55 1.94 -3.03 5.61
N ARG A 56 2.64 -3.15 6.74
CA ARG A 56 3.03 -2.00 7.58
C ARG A 56 3.86 -0.97 6.84
N ARG A 57 4.82 -1.40 6.01
CA ARG A 57 5.61 -0.50 5.15
C ARG A 57 4.76 0.34 4.19
N ALA A 58 3.68 -0.20 3.63
CA ALA A 58 2.79 0.54 2.74
C ALA A 58 1.93 1.54 3.50
N ILE A 59 1.43 1.17 4.69
CA ILE A 59 0.72 2.09 5.60
C ILE A 59 1.63 3.26 5.98
N GLN A 60 2.87 2.97 6.38
CA GLN A 60 3.85 4.00 6.73
C GLN A 60 4.20 4.87 5.52
N THR A 61 4.42 4.29 4.33
CA THR A 61 4.70 5.11 3.13
C THR A 61 3.55 6.06 2.83
N ALA A 62 2.30 5.60 2.90
CA ALA A 62 1.14 6.47 2.75
C ALA A 62 1.13 7.59 3.81
N ALA A 63 1.32 7.24 5.08
CA ALA A 63 1.29 8.19 6.18
C ALA A 63 2.40 9.25 6.10
N PHE A 64 3.66 8.86 5.85
CA PHE A 64 4.79 9.78 5.76
C PHE A 64 4.75 10.64 4.50
N THR A 65 4.38 10.07 3.35
CA THR A 65 4.33 10.83 2.08
C THR A 65 3.22 11.89 2.10
N PHE A 66 2.05 11.53 2.63
CA PHE A 66 0.87 12.40 2.65
C PHE A 66 0.66 13.11 3.99
N ALA A 67 1.67 13.14 4.86
CA ALA A 67 1.58 13.73 6.19
C ALA A 67 0.94 15.14 6.21
N PRO A 68 1.29 16.08 5.31
CA PRO A 68 0.67 17.41 5.29
C PRO A 68 -0.84 17.38 5.04
N GLU A 69 -1.29 16.54 4.11
CA GLU A 69 -2.72 16.45 3.75
C GLU A 69 -3.51 15.67 4.79
N LEU A 70 -2.90 14.65 5.40
CA LEU A 70 -3.47 13.92 6.53
C LEU A 70 -3.61 14.81 7.75
N GLU A 71 -2.63 15.65 8.06
CA GLU A 71 -2.70 16.59 9.18
C GLU A 71 -3.75 17.69 8.94
N LYS A 72 -3.67 18.35 7.78
CA LYS A 72 -4.49 19.53 7.46
C LYS A 72 -5.95 19.18 7.12
N ARG A 73 -6.16 18.14 6.33
CA ARG A 73 -7.47 17.78 5.76
C ARG A 73 -8.04 16.48 6.28
N GLN A 74 -7.25 15.71 7.03
CA GLN A 74 -7.69 14.45 7.63
C GLN A 74 -8.21 13.48 6.55
N LEU A 75 -7.47 13.36 5.43
CA LEU A 75 -7.87 12.50 4.31
C LEU A 75 -8.15 11.07 4.78
N PRO A 76 -9.20 10.42 4.26
CA PRO A 76 -9.45 9.03 4.57
C PRO A 76 -8.33 8.14 4.03
N ILE A 77 -7.96 7.14 4.84
CA ILE A 77 -7.05 6.06 4.46
C ILE A 77 -7.85 4.76 4.44
N ILE A 78 -7.80 4.04 3.34
CA ILE A 78 -8.48 2.75 3.16
C ILE A 78 -7.43 1.65 3.04
N LEU A 79 -7.49 0.66 3.93
CA LEU A 79 -6.63 -0.51 3.85
C LEU A 79 -7.26 -1.57 2.93
N ALA A 80 -6.62 -1.83 1.79
CA ALA A 80 -7.14 -2.72 0.75
C ALA A 80 -6.26 -3.97 0.59
N PRO A 81 -6.65 -5.15 1.12
CA PRO A 81 -5.85 -6.37 1.02
C PRO A 81 -5.51 -6.82 -0.40
N ASP A 82 -6.35 -6.49 -1.38
CA ASP A 82 -6.08 -6.83 -2.77
C ASP A 82 -4.80 -6.14 -3.30
N ALA A 83 -4.36 -5.04 -2.68
CA ALA A 83 -3.16 -4.30 -3.05
C ALA A 83 -1.85 -4.85 -2.43
N GLN A 84 -1.88 -6.01 -1.75
CA GLN A 84 -0.70 -6.58 -1.09
C GLN A 84 0.31 -7.21 -2.05
N GLU A 85 1.56 -7.37 -1.61
CA GLU A 85 2.62 -8.03 -2.38
C GLU A 85 2.30 -9.50 -2.68
N ILE A 86 2.82 -9.99 -3.78
CA ILE A 86 2.45 -11.26 -4.41
C ILE A 86 3.20 -12.47 -3.85
N SER A 87 4.33 -12.28 -3.16
CA SER A 87 5.19 -13.40 -2.75
C SER A 87 4.72 -14.06 -1.43
N PHE A 88 5.29 -15.23 -1.14
CA PHE A 88 5.14 -15.93 0.15
C PHE A 88 6.35 -15.70 1.07
N LEU A 89 7.25 -14.77 0.74
CA LEU A 89 8.38 -14.45 1.61
C LEU A 89 7.85 -13.94 2.96
N PRO A 90 8.56 -14.22 4.08
CA PRO A 90 8.13 -13.77 5.40
C PRO A 90 7.77 -12.28 5.45
N CYS A 91 8.54 -11.44 4.77
CA CYS A 91 8.29 -9.99 4.68
C CYS A 91 6.95 -9.60 4.02
N ASP A 92 6.35 -10.48 3.24
CA ASP A 92 5.07 -10.24 2.56
C ASP A 92 3.89 -10.91 3.27
N LEU A 93 4.15 -11.58 4.40
CA LEU A 93 3.14 -12.14 5.29
C LEU A 93 2.72 -11.12 6.34
N GLY A 94 1.61 -10.44 6.09
CA GLY A 94 1.02 -9.50 7.04
C GLY A 94 0.59 -10.13 8.36
N HIS A 95 0.43 -9.31 9.40
CA HIS A 95 -0.13 -9.75 10.69
C HIS A 95 -1.63 -10.09 10.57
N ASP A 96 -2.17 -10.76 11.59
CA ASP A 96 -3.60 -11.11 11.58
C ASP A 96 -4.47 -9.84 11.62
N ALA A 97 -5.72 -9.95 11.16
CA ALA A 97 -6.60 -8.80 10.95
C ALA A 97 -6.72 -7.89 12.19
N ASP A 98 -6.92 -8.48 13.37
CA ASP A 98 -7.06 -7.71 14.62
C ASP A 98 -5.75 -7.00 14.99
N VAL A 99 -4.61 -7.65 14.76
CA VAL A 99 -3.29 -7.08 15.04
C VAL A 99 -3.03 -5.88 14.14
N ILE A 100 -3.27 -6.00 12.82
CA ILE A 100 -3.02 -4.89 11.91
C ILE A 100 -4.02 -3.75 12.10
N LYS A 101 -5.29 -4.05 12.40
CA LYS A 101 -6.31 -3.04 12.74
C LYS A 101 -5.94 -2.25 13.99
N MET A 102 -5.37 -2.92 14.99
CA MET A 102 -4.87 -2.29 16.21
C MET A 102 -3.60 -1.46 15.94
N GLN A 103 -2.68 -1.95 15.11
CA GLN A 103 -1.39 -1.28 14.86
C GLN A 103 -1.47 -0.11 13.86
N ALA A 104 -2.38 -0.15 12.90
CA ALA A 104 -2.44 0.84 11.83
C ALA A 104 -2.58 2.29 12.32
N PRO A 105 -3.45 2.60 13.33
CA PRO A 105 -3.47 3.92 13.96
C PRO A 105 -2.11 4.38 14.48
N ASP A 106 -1.39 3.52 15.23
CA ASP A 106 -0.08 3.85 15.80
C ASP A 106 0.98 4.07 14.70
N LEU A 107 0.91 3.28 13.62
CA LEU A 107 1.81 3.46 12.48
C LEU A 107 1.60 4.79 11.77
N ILE A 108 0.35 5.24 11.64
CA ILE A 108 0.01 6.54 11.05
C ILE A 108 0.41 7.66 12.01
N ALA A 109 0.15 7.50 13.31
CA ALA A 109 0.47 8.49 14.34
C ALA A 109 1.97 8.80 14.44
N LYS A 110 2.85 7.88 14.03
CA LYS A 110 4.30 8.14 13.91
C LYS A 110 4.65 9.24 12.90
N ALA A 111 3.83 9.43 11.87
CA ALA A 111 3.97 10.50 10.89
C ALA A 111 3.05 11.69 11.21
N VAL A 112 1.82 11.40 11.65
CA VAL A 112 0.75 12.38 11.87
C VAL A 112 0.04 12.10 13.20
N PRO A 113 0.58 12.54 14.35
CA PRO A 113 0.00 12.27 15.67
C PRO A 113 -1.43 12.79 15.85
N SER A 114 -1.82 13.80 15.07
CA SER A 114 -3.12 14.44 15.08
C SER A 114 -4.16 13.76 14.19
N TYR A 115 -3.81 12.64 13.53
CA TYR A 115 -4.71 11.97 12.60
C TYR A 115 -5.92 11.36 13.33
N ASN A 116 -7.13 11.65 12.84
CA ASN A 116 -8.37 11.11 13.34
C ASN A 116 -8.54 9.66 12.86
N VAL A 117 -8.40 8.71 13.77
CA VAL A 117 -8.52 7.28 13.49
C VAL A 117 -9.87 6.87 12.91
N LEU A 118 -10.92 7.68 13.08
CA LEU A 118 -12.23 7.44 12.44
C LEU A 118 -12.18 7.56 10.92
N ASN A 119 -11.15 8.20 10.37
CA ASN A 119 -10.92 8.30 8.92
C ASN A 119 -10.10 7.13 8.38
N LEU A 120 -9.66 6.19 9.23
CA LEU A 120 -9.04 4.95 8.81
C LEU A 120 -10.11 3.88 8.57
N ASP A 121 -10.31 3.51 7.31
CA ASP A 121 -11.19 2.41 6.91
C ASP A 121 -10.39 1.09 6.83
N THR A 122 -10.72 0.17 7.73
CA THR A 122 -10.15 -1.19 7.76
C THR A 122 -11.17 -2.27 7.42
N THR A 123 -12.35 -1.89 6.91
CA THR A 123 -13.48 -2.80 6.68
C THR A 123 -13.17 -3.90 5.68
N LEU A 124 -12.27 -3.64 4.72
CA LEU A 124 -11.82 -4.63 3.74
C LEU A 124 -10.82 -5.63 4.31
N VAL A 125 -10.25 -5.39 5.50
CA VAL A 125 -9.28 -6.28 6.15
C VAL A 125 -10.03 -7.36 6.93
N ASP A 126 -10.38 -8.46 6.24
CA ASP A 126 -11.00 -9.64 6.85
C ASP A 126 -9.97 -10.60 7.46
N GLU A 127 -10.41 -11.61 8.22
CA GLU A 127 -9.52 -12.59 8.89
C GLU A 127 -8.62 -13.38 7.92
N SER A 128 -9.00 -13.50 6.65
CA SER A 128 -8.28 -14.28 5.64
C SER A 128 -7.28 -13.45 4.83
N TRP A 129 -7.20 -12.14 5.07
CA TRP A 129 -6.47 -11.19 4.24
C TRP A 129 -4.99 -11.55 4.05
N ASN A 130 -4.34 -12.09 5.10
CA ASN A 130 -2.94 -12.46 5.12
C ASN A 130 -2.70 -13.97 4.86
N SER A 131 -3.74 -14.73 4.53
CA SER A 131 -3.68 -16.21 4.44
C SER A 131 -2.75 -16.74 3.35
N LYS A 132 -2.45 -15.91 2.33
CA LYS A 132 -1.78 -16.29 1.09
C LYS A 132 -2.35 -17.57 0.46
N LYS A 133 -3.66 -17.78 0.60
CA LYS A 133 -4.43 -18.91 0.04
C LYS A 133 -5.62 -18.38 -0.75
N GLY A 134 -6.20 -19.23 -1.60
CA GLY A 134 -7.37 -18.86 -2.42
C GLY A 134 -7.12 -17.59 -3.23
N ILE A 135 -7.97 -16.58 -3.07
CA ILE A 135 -7.82 -15.29 -3.77
C ILE A 135 -6.55 -14.53 -3.35
N GLN A 136 -6.00 -14.81 -2.16
CA GLN A 136 -4.75 -14.20 -1.68
C GLN A 136 -3.49 -14.98 -2.07
N ALA A 137 -3.64 -16.09 -2.81
CA ALA A 137 -2.51 -16.97 -3.13
C ALA A 137 -1.46 -16.29 -4.03
N PRO A 138 -0.18 -16.67 -3.89
CA PRO A 138 0.93 -16.13 -4.67
C PRO A 138 1.02 -16.79 -6.07
N ASN A 139 -0.11 -16.91 -6.77
CA ASN A 139 -0.15 -17.50 -8.11
C ASN A 139 -0.80 -16.55 -9.12
N LEU A 140 -0.46 -16.74 -10.39
CA LEU A 140 -0.83 -15.86 -11.49
C LEU A 140 -2.34 -15.54 -11.53
N ASN A 141 -3.18 -16.56 -11.38
CA ASN A 141 -4.64 -16.41 -11.46
C ASN A 141 -5.16 -15.57 -10.29
N ALA A 142 -4.76 -15.90 -9.07
CA ALA A 142 -5.15 -15.16 -7.87
C ALA A 142 -4.70 -13.69 -7.94
N VAL A 143 -3.44 -13.44 -8.33
CA VAL A 143 -2.91 -12.07 -8.45
C VAL A 143 -3.67 -11.26 -9.51
N ARG A 144 -3.90 -11.83 -10.70
CA ARG A 144 -4.70 -11.18 -11.76
C ARG A 144 -6.12 -10.88 -11.31
N SER A 145 -6.77 -11.82 -10.61
CA SER A 145 -8.11 -11.62 -10.07
C SER A 145 -8.16 -10.52 -9.02
N ARG A 146 -7.16 -10.42 -8.12
CA ARG A 146 -7.06 -9.30 -7.16
C ARG A 146 -6.85 -7.97 -7.86
N ALA A 147 -5.97 -7.92 -8.86
CA ALA A 147 -5.73 -6.71 -9.64
C ALA A 147 -7.00 -6.23 -10.36
N ALA A 148 -7.75 -7.15 -10.99
CA ALA A 148 -9.04 -6.84 -11.63
C ALA A 148 -10.10 -6.39 -10.61
N ARG A 149 -10.21 -7.07 -9.46
CA ARG A 149 -11.12 -6.67 -8.36
C ARG A 149 -10.80 -5.27 -7.86
N LEU A 150 -9.53 -4.97 -7.61
CA LEU A 150 -9.09 -3.66 -7.14
C LEU A 150 -9.34 -2.57 -8.19
N ARG A 151 -9.02 -2.82 -9.47
CA ARG A 151 -9.34 -1.87 -10.56
C ARG A 151 -10.84 -1.57 -10.62
N ASN A 152 -11.69 -2.60 -10.59
CA ASN A 152 -13.14 -2.41 -10.61
C ASN A 152 -13.63 -1.67 -9.36
N TRP A 153 -13.09 -1.99 -8.19
CA TRP A 153 -13.45 -1.29 -6.95
C TRP A 153 -13.04 0.19 -7.00
N ILE A 154 -11.82 0.49 -7.47
CA ILE A 154 -11.33 1.86 -7.68
C ILE A 154 -12.21 2.59 -8.71
N TYR A 155 -12.56 1.96 -9.83
CA TYR A 155 -13.37 2.56 -10.89
C TYR A 155 -14.73 3.08 -10.37
N ASN A 156 -15.29 2.43 -9.37
CA ASN A 156 -16.59 2.77 -8.77
C ASN A 156 -16.49 3.71 -7.56
N ARG A 157 -15.29 4.21 -7.25
CA ARG A 157 -15.09 5.18 -6.16
C ARG A 157 -15.71 6.54 -6.51
N PRO A 158 -16.30 7.25 -5.51
CA PRO A 158 -16.83 8.59 -5.72
C PRO A 158 -15.73 9.66 -5.83
N GLU A 159 -14.53 9.39 -5.32
CA GLU A 159 -13.39 10.30 -5.44
C GLU A 159 -12.95 10.46 -6.90
N LYS A 160 -12.48 11.65 -7.27
CA LYS A 160 -11.91 11.96 -8.58
C LYS A 160 -10.42 11.67 -8.65
N TYR A 161 -9.71 11.84 -7.53
CA TYR A 161 -8.26 11.66 -7.43
C TYR A 161 -7.92 10.82 -6.21
N LEU A 162 -7.28 9.68 -6.47
CA LEU A 162 -6.90 8.70 -5.46
C LEU A 162 -5.39 8.47 -5.52
N ALA A 163 -4.77 8.21 -4.36
CA ALA A 163 -3.41 7.69 -4.32
C ALA A 163 -3.41 6.26 -3.78
N LEU A 164 -2.76 5.34 -4.47
CA LEU A 164 -2.59 3.95 -4.06
C LEU A 164 -1.13 3.69 -3.71
N VAL A 165 -0.88 3.27 -2.47
CA VAL A 165 0.43 2.79 -2.01
C VAL A 165 0.44 1.26 -1.95
N SER A 166 1.26 0.63 -2.77
CA SER A 166 1.33 -0.82 -2.96
C SER A 166 2.77 -1.30 -3.13
N HIS A 167 2.99 -2.44 -3.78
CA HIS A 167 4.27 -3.16 -3.82
C HIS A 167 4.65 -3.50 -5.26
N GLY A 168 5.96 -3.57 -5.52
CA GLY A 168 6.48 -3.68 -6.88
C GLY A 168 5.91 -4.86 -7.66
N GLY A 169 5.90 -6.05 -7.06
CA GLY A 169 5.40 -7.25 -7.73
C GLY A 169 3.92 -7.13 -8.10
N PHE A 170 3.09 -6.63 -7.19
CA PHE A 170 1.65 -6.44 -7.46
C PHE A 170 1.36 -5.35 -8.50
N LEU A 171 2.12 -4.24 -8.51
CA LEU A 171 1.86 -3.11 -9.39
C LEU A 171 1.97 -3.43 -10.89
N HIS A 172 2.84 -4.38 -11.28
CA HIS A 172 2.89 -4.89 -12.65
C HIS A 172 1.55 -5.48 -13.10
N TYR A 173 0.88 -6.23 -12.23
CA TYR A 173 -0.43 -6.81 -12.51
C TYR A 173 -1.55 -5.77 -12.46
N LEU A 174 -1.41 -4.76 -11.60
CA LEU A 174 -2.39 -3.69 -11.50
C LEU A 174 -2.41 -2.82 -12.75
N MET A 175 -1.25 -2.45 -13.26
CA MET A 175 -1.10 -1.56 -14.42
C MET A 175 -1.09 -2.31 -15.75
N GLU A 176 -0.98 -3.65 -15.71
CA GLU A 176 -0.74 -4.50 -16.89
C GLU A 176 0.53 -4.10 -17.67
N ASP A 177 1.46 -3.46 -16.96
CA ASP A 177 2.72 -2.96 -17.48
C ASP A 177 3.87 -3.88 -17.04
N TRP A 178 4.50 -4.49 -18.02
CA TRP A 178 5.61 -5.44 -17.88
C TRP A 178 6.94 -4.84 -18.31
N THR A 179 6.99 -3.55 -18.65
CA THR A 179 8.24 -2.88 -19.00
C THR A 179 9.23 -2.95 -17.83
N GLY A 180 10.44 -3.44 -18.08
CA GLY A 180 11.49 -3.63 -17.05
C GLY A 180 11.34 -4.85 -16.13
N TYR A 181 10.40 -5.77 -16.40
CA TYR A 181 10.22 -6.99 -15.61
C TYR A 181 11.24 -8.07 -16.01
N GLU A 182 12.17 -8.43 -15.11
CA GLU A 182 13.04 -9.61 -15.27
C GLU A 182 12.43 -10.85 -14.58
N GLU A 183 11.96 -11.79 -15.40
CA GLU A 183 11.28 -13.03 -14.98
C GLU A 183 12.14 -13.90 -14.04
N ALA A 184 13.47 -13.81 -14.14
CA ALA A 184 14.41 -14.59 -13.34
C ALA A 184 14.56 -14.12 -11.88
N ARG A 185 14.15 -12.89 -11.54
CA ARG A 185 14.42 -12.27 -10.23
C ARG A 185 13.19 -11.90 -9.44
N GLY A 186 12.00 -11.93 -10.04
CA GLY A 186 10.76 -11.52 -9.37
C GLY A 186 10.78 -10.07 -8.84
N MET A 187 11.76 -9.25 -9.23
CA MET A 187 11.95 -7.85 -8.86
C MET A 187 12.71 -7.11 -9.98
N THR A 188 12.45 -5.81 -10.11
CA THR A 188 13.07 -4.89 -11.09
C THR A 188 14.57 -4.70 -10.83
N ALA A 189 15.38 -4.76 -11.90
CA ALA A 189 16.73 -4.21 -11.91
C ALA A 189 16.68 -2.67 -11.78
N HIS A 190 17.63 -2.11 -11.05
CA HIS A 190 17.81 -0.67 -10.84
C HIS A 190 18.22 0.06 -12.13
#